data_AF-A0A379FV63-F1
#
_entry.id   AF-A0A379FV63-F1
#
_cell.length_a   1.000
_cell.length_b   1.000
_cell.length_c   1.000
_cell.angle_alpha   90.00
_cell.angle_beta   90.00
_cell.angle_gamma   90.00
#
_symmetry.space_group_name_H-M   'P 1'
#
loop_
_entity.id
_entity.type
_entity.pdbx_description
1 polymer ?
#
loop_
_entity_poly.entity_id
_entity_poly.type
_entity_poly.pdbx_seq_one_letter_code
_entity_poly.pdbx_strand_id
1 'polypeptide(L)'
;MNTSHSAALQNFTQKYVSQWHQQTGLPPASTDLYGIPSPCIVRTGENWVYWEPQAFPIKDANLDKVATALEINLQSDIHTFYTTQLAGDMKATFRDITLSLVQVWNEDDFIRLQENLIGHLVTQKRLKLPPTLFIATLESEIEMISMCNLSGEIILEKIW
;
A
#
# COMPACT_ATOMS: atom_id res chain seq x y z
N MET A 1 -1.27 19.05 -16.69
CA MET A 1 -1.90 17.75 -16.98
C MET A 1 -2.26 17.13 -15.65
N ASN A 2 -3.54 16.92 -15.34
CA ASN A 2 -3.92 16.20 -14.13
C ASN A 2 -3.49 14.74 -14.29
N THR A 3 -2.37 14.38 -13.69
CA THR A 3 -1.94 12.99 -13.59
C THR A 3 -2.96 12.26 -12.73
N SER A 4 -3.58 11.19 -13.25
CA SER A 4 -4.46 10.35 -12.42
C SER A 4 -3.67 9.77 -11.24
N HIS A 5 -4.32 9.50 -10.11
CA HIS A 5 -3.64 8.93 -8.94
C HIS A 5 -2.92 7.61 -9.25
N SER A 6 -3.48 6.79 -10.16
CA SER A 6 -2.81 5.60 -10.69
C SER A 6 -1.49 5.92 -11.40
N ALA A 7 -1.46 6.94 -12.26
CA ALA A 7 -0.26 7.36 -12.96
C ALA A 7 0.77 7.98 -12.01
N ALA A 8 0.34 8.67 -10.95
CA ALA A 8 1.24 9.18 -9.91
C ALA A 8 1.92 8.03 -9.14
N LEU A 9 1.16 7.01 -8.73
CA LEU A 9 1.67 5.82 -8.06
C LEU A 9 2.62 5.01 -8.96
N GLN A 10 2.26 4.79 -10.22
CA GLN A 10 3.10 4.11 -11.20
C GLN A 10 4.41 4.88 -11.45
N ASN A 11 4.34 6.22 -11.55
CA ASN A 11 5.54 7.05 -11.71
C ASN A 11 6.45 6.96 -10.49
N PHE A 12 5.88 6.98 -9.28
CA PHE A 12 6.64 6.78 -8.04
C PHE A 12 7.33 5.42 -8.02
N THR A 13 6.58 4.35 -8.33
CA THR A 13 7.09 2.97 -8.37
C THR A 13 8.23 2.83 -9.39
N GLN A 14 8.06 3.39 -10.59
CA GLN A 14 9.09 3.34 -11.62
C GLN A 14 10.36 4.07 -11.17
N LYS A 15 10.23 5.22 -10.50
CA LYS A 15 11.39 5.94 -9.93
C LYS A 15 12.08 5.11 -8.86
N TYR A 16 11.32 4.47 -7.97
CA TYR A 16 11.86 3.60 -6.93
C TYR A 16 12.67 2.44 -7.51
N VAL A 17 12.11 1.70 -8.46
CA VAL A 17 12.80 0.60 -9.16
C VAL A 17 14.05 1.10 -9.90
N SER A 18 13.94 2.22 -10.61
CA SER A 18 15.06 2.80 -11.37
C SER A 18 16.22 3.23 -10.44
N GLN A 19 15.90 3.78 -9.28
CA GLN A 19 16.91 4.17 -8.28
C GLN A 19 17.65 2.93 -7.73
N TRP A 20 16.94 1.84 -7.44
CA TRP A 20 17.55 0.57 -7.04
C TRP A 20 18.51 0.03 -8.10
N HIS A 21 18.11 0.03 -9.36
CA HIS A 21 18.98 -0.37 -10.46
C HIS A 21 20.22 0.52 -10.57
N GLN A 22 20.07 1.83 -10.44
CA GLN A 22 21.21 2.76 -10.50
C GLN A 22 22.21 2.55 -9.36
N GLN A 23 21.73 2.24 -8.16
CA GLN A 23 22.56 2.10 -6.97
C GLN A 23 23.19 0.71 -6.83
N THR A 24 22.47 -0.35 -7.23
CA THR A 24 22.85 -1.74 -6.93
C THR A 24 23.03 -2.61 -8.18
N GLY A 25 22.60 -2.13 -9.35
CA GLY A 25 22.53 -2.93 -10.58
C GLY A 25 21.38 -3.94 -10.61
N LEU A 26 20.56 -4.01 -9.55
CA LEU A 26 19.50 -5.00 -9.36
C LEU A 26 18.16 -4.32 -9.06
N PRO A 27 17.03 -4.99 -9.31
CA PRO A 27 15.72 -4.49 -8.89
C PRO A 27 15.61 -4.49 -7.34
N PRO A 28 14.57 -3.87 -6.77
CA PRO A 28 14.34 -3.86 -5.34
C PRO A 28 14.40 -5.26 -4.69
N ALA A 29 15.04 -5.35 -3.53
CA ALA A 29 15.10 -6.56 -2.73
C ALA A 29 14.28 -6.42 -1.44
N SER A 30 13.60 -7.48 -1.02
CA SER A 30 12.85 -7.53 0.25
C SER A 30 13.11 -8.85 0.99
N THR A 31 13.50 -8.74 2.26
CA THR A 31 13.57 -9.87 3.20
C THR A 31 12.20 -10.25 3.74
N ASP A 32 11.31 -9.27 3.90
CA ASP A 32 10.00 -9.45 4.54
C ASP A 32 9.03 -10.22 3.65
N LEU A 33 9.25 -10.16 2.33
CA LEU A 33 8.48 -10.87 1.32
C LEU A 33 9.08 -12.24 0.96
N TYR A 34 10.18 -12.63 1.60
CA TYR A 34 10.81 -13.93 1.36
C TYR A 34 9.88 -15.09 1.75
N GLY A 35 9.69 -16.03 0.83
CA GLY A 35 8.80 -17.17 1.03
C GLY A 35 7.31 -16.90 0.79
N ILE A 36 6.93 -15.67 0.44
CA ILE A 36 5.55 -15.31 0.09
C ILE A 36 5.41 -15.26 -1.44
N PRO A 37 4.67 -16.18 -2.09
CA PRO A 37 4.57 -16.23 -3.55
C PRO A 37 3.98 -14.94 -4.15
N SER A 38 4.49 -14.47 -5.28
CA SER A 38 3.90 -13.36 -6.00
C SER A 38 4.37 -13.33 -7.46
N PRO A 39 3.53 -12.87 -8.41
CA PRO A 39 3.98 -12.61 -9.78
C PRO A 39 5.07 -11.51 -9.85
N CYS A 40 5.24 -10.69 -8.80
CA CYS A 40 6.26 -9.66 -8.74
C CYS A 40 7.68 -10.22 -8.58
N ILE A 41 7.85 -11.48 -8.17
CA ILE A 41 9.17 -12.07 -7.91
C ILE A 41 9.90 -12.30 -9.23
N VAL A 42 11.03 -11.61 -9.40
CA VAL A 42 11.96 -11.80 -10.53
C VAL A 42 12.98 -12.89 -10.21
N ARG A 43 13.51 -12.89 -8.99
CA ARG A 43 14.50 -13.87 -8.52
C ARG A 43 14.46 -13.99 -7.01
N THR A 44 14.67 -15.20 -6.51
CA THR A 44 14.84 -15.46 -5.07
C THR A 44 16.33 -15.54 -4.73
N GLY A 45 16.76 -14.80 -3.71
CA GLY A 45 18.09 -14.90 -3.10
C GLY A 45 18.12 -15.96 -1.98
N GLU A 46 19.05 -15.84 -1.03
CA GLU A 46 19.15 -16.78 0.09
C GLU A 46 18.04 -16.58 1.14
N ASN A 47 17.81 -15.33 1.54
CA ASN A 47 16.78 -14.94 2.51
C ASN A 47 16.07 -13.64 2.12
N TRP A 48 16.03 -13.33 0.83
CA TRP A 48 15.29 -12.19 0.25
C TRP A 48 14.77 -12.54 -1.14
N VAL A 49 13.83 -11.73 -1.63
CA VAL A 49 13.33 -11.78 -3.02
C VAL A 49 13.61 -10.47 -3.74
N TYR A 50 13.97 -10.56 -5.01
CA TYR A 50 14.04 -9.45 -5.94
C TYR A 50 12.72 -9.32 -6.67
N TRP A 51 12.23 -8.10 -6.84
CA TRP A 51 10.89 -7.90 -7.36
C TRP A 51 10.74 -6.70 -8.28
N GLU A 52 9.78 -6.80 -9.18
CA GLU A 52 9.32 -5.73 -10.07
C GLU A 52 7.79 -5.64 -10.02
N PRO A 53 7.20 -4.44 -10.18
CA PRO A 53 5.75 -4.28 -10.13
C PRO A 53 5.09 -5.03 -11.28
N GLN A 54 3.90 -5.59 -11.02
CA GLN A 54 3.08 -6.26 -12.01
C GLN A 54 1.72 -5.58 -12.13
N ALA A 55 1.05 -5.76 -13.27
CA ALA A 55 -0.32 -5.31 -13.42
C ALA A 55 -1.22 -6.00 -12.37
N PHE A 56 -2.21 -5.28 -11.85
CA PHE A 56 -3.19 -5.89 -10.97
C PHE A 56 -4.01 -6.93 -11.75
N PRO A 57 -4.13 -8.18 -11.27
CA PRO A 57 -4.66 -9.29 -12.09
C PRO A 57 -6.18 -9.23 -12.25
N ILE A 58 -6.89 -8.59 -11.31
CA ILE A 58 -8.35 -8.52 -11.31
C ILE A 58 -8.79 -7.24 -12.00
N LYS A 59 -9.56 -7.39 -13.08
CA LYS A 59 -10.16 -6.25 -13.79
C LYS A 59 -11.19 -5.55 -12.89
N ASP A 60 -11.18 -4.21 -12.91
CA ASP A 60 -12.11 -3.36 -12.16
C ASP A 60 -12.09 -3.63 -10.64
N ALA A 61 -10.95 -4.13 -10.13
CA ALA A 61 -10.76 -4.40 -8.71
C ALA A 61 -10.90 -3.16 -7.84
N ASN A 62 -11.52 -3.35 -6.68
CA ASN A 62 -11.90 -2.27 -5.79
C ASN A 62 -12.01 -2.79 -4.33
N LEU A 63 -12.19 -1.87 -3.38
CA LEU A 63 -12.39 -2.16 -1.96
C LEU A 63 -13.87 -2.18 -1.54
N ASP A 64 -14.81 -2.49 -2.45
CA ASP A 64 -16.25 -2.45 -2.15
C ASP A 64 -16.64 -3.43 -1.03
N LYS A 65 -15.89 -4.53 -0.85
CA LYS A 65 -16.10 -5.46 0.26
C LYS A 65 -15.86 -4.78 1.62
N VAL A 66 -14.87 -3.89 1.72
CA VAL A 66 -14.58 -3.10 2.93
C VAL A 66 -15.72 -2.11 3.18
N ALA A 67 -16.13 -1.39 2.14
CA ALA A 67 -17.24 -0.43 2.18
C ALA A 67 -18.55 -1.11 2.66
N THR A 68 -18.87 -2.26 2.07
CA THR A 68 -20.07 -3.06 2.37
C THR A 68 -20.05 -3.61 3.80
N ALA A 69 -18.91 -4.13 4.27
CA ALA A 69 -18.78 -4.71 5.61
C ALA A 69 -19.06 -3.70 6.74
N LEU A 70 -18.88 -2.40 6.47
CA LEU A 70 -18.98 -1.35 7.48
C LEU A 70 -20.11 -0.35 7.23
N GLU A 71 -20.82 -0.51 6.11
CA GLU A 71 -21.88 0.38 5.63
C GLU A 71 -21.38 1.83 5.47
N ILE A 72 -20.21 2.01 4.86
CA ILE A 72 -19.60 3.31 4.58
C ILE A 72 -19.28 3.47 3.09
N ASN A 73 -19.16 4.72 2.63
CA ASN A 73 -18.58 5.02 1.33
C ASN A 73 -17.09 5.31 1.50
N LEU A 74 -16.24 4.70 0.65
CA LEU A 74 -14.81 4.98 0.64
C LEU A 74 -14.47 6.07 -0.38
N GLN A 75 -13.43 6.84 -0.11
CA GLN A 75 -12.85 7.77 -1.08
C GLN A 75 -12.36 7.00 -2.32
N SER A 76 -12.66 7.50 -3.53
CA SER A 76 -12.30 6.82 -4.79
C SER A 76 -10.81 6.52 -4.92
N ASP A 77 -9.98 7.35 -4.29
CA ASP A 77 -8.53 7.28 -4.39
C ASP A 77 -7.95 6.06 -3.69
N ILE A 78 -8.58 5.55 -2.62
CA ILE A 78 -8.08 4.34 -1.94
C ILE A 78 -8.22 3.10 -2.80
N HIS A 79 -9.31 3.02 -3.59
CA HIS A 79 -9.51 1.93 -4.53
C HIS A 79 -8.34 1.93 -5.51
N THR A 80 -8.09 3.08 -6.14
CA THR A 80 -7.00 3.24 -7.10
C THR A 80 -5.64 2.92 -6.47
N PHE A 81 -5.37 3.39 -5.26
CA PHE A 81 -4.10 3.16 -4.58
C PHE A 81 -3.77 1.68 -4.40
N TYR A 82 -4.74 0.86 -3.99
CA TYR A 82 -4.52 -0.57 -3.74
C TYR A 82 -4.77 -1.49 -4.93
N THR A 83 -5.36 -1.00 -6.02
CA THR A 83 -5.69 -1.84 -7.20
C THR A 83 -5.02 -1.40 -8.51
N THR A 84 -4.10 -0.43 -8.45
CA THR A 84 -3.34 0.00 -9.64
C THR A 84 -2.32 -1.06 -10.10
N GLN A 85 -1.67 -1.73 -9.16
CA GLN A 85 -0.56 -2.67 -9.43
C GLN A 85 -0.38 -3.64 -8.27
N LEU A 86 0.30 -4.75 -8.54
CA LEU A 86 0.96 -5.54 -7.50
C LEU A 86 2.40 -5.04 -7.35
N ALA A 87 2.85 -4.87 -6.12
CA ALA A 87 4.20 -4.41 -5.80
C ALA A 87 4.57 -4.79 -4.35
N GLY A 88 5.87 -4.81 -4.06
CA GLY A 88 6.33 -4.86 -2.68
C GLY A 88 6.24 -3.48 -2.04
N ASP A 89 6.28 -3.45 -0.70
CA ASP A 89 6.33 -2.20 0.05
C ASP A 89 7.57 -1.36 -0.34
N MET A 90 7.38 -0.04 -0.40
CA MET A 90 8.40 0.88 -0.89
C MET A 90 8.80 1.88 0.19
N LYS A 91 10.06 1.80 0.64
CA LYS A 91 10.62 2.77 1.58
C LYS A 91 10.83 4.11 0.88
N ALA A 92 10.35 5.17 1.50
CA ALA A 92 10.39 6.53 0.97
C ALA A 92 10.66 7.55 2.07
N THR A 93 11.02 8.75 1.66
CA THR A 93 11.12 9.90 2.55
C THR A 93 10.27 11.03 1.99
N PHE A 94 9.35 11.55 2.80
CA PHE A 94 8.56 12.73 2.49
C PHE A 94 8.91 13.83 3.50
N ARG A 95 9.62 14.86 3.02
CA ARG A 95 10.27 15.87 3.88
C ARG A 95 11.24 15.18 4.85
N ASP A 96 10.99 15.24 6.15
CA ASP A 96 11.81 14.62 7.18
C ASP A 96 11.19 13.32 7.73
N ILE A 97 10.14 12.80 7.09
CA ILE A 97 9.42 11.60 7.52
C ILE A 97 9.82 10.42 6.64
N THR A 98 10.50 9.44 7.23
CA THR A 98 10.75 8.13 6.60
C THR A 98 9.54 7.23 6.81
N LEU A 99 9.07 6.63 5.72
CA LEU A 99 7.87 5.80 5.69
C LEU A 99 8.06 4.59 4.78
N SER A 100 7.27 3.54 4.98
CA SER A 100 7.14 2.43 4.04
C SER A 100 5.74 2.45 3.44
N LEU A 101 5.65 2.75 2.15
CA LEU A 101 4.39 2.79 1.43
C LEU A 101 3.88 1.36 1.25
N VAL A 102 2.69 1.08 1.78
CA VAL A 102 2.09 -0.26 1.77
C VAL A 102 1.52 -0.54 0.38
N GLN A 103 1.84 -1.70 -0.17
CA GLN A 103 1.33 -2.17 -1.46
C GLN A 103 0.72 -3.56 -1.34
N VAL A 104 0.03 -3.99 -2.40
CA VAL A 104 -0.54 -5.34 -2.49
C VAL A 104 0.46 -6.26 -3.17
N TRP A 105 0.88 -7.31 -2.48
CA TRP A 105 1.91 -8.21 -2.99
C TRP A 105 1.38 -9.24 -3.99
N ASN A 106 0.19 -9.79 -3.71
CA ASN A 106 -0.49 -10.79 -4.52
C ASN A 106 -2.01 -10.79 -4.20
N GLU A 107 -2.78 -11.70 -4.81
CA GLU A 107 -4.23 -11.77 -4.58
C GLU A 107 -4.62 -12.18 -3.14
N ASP A 108 -3.88 -13.09 -2.51
CA ASP A 108 -4.13 -13.50 -1.12
C ASP A 108 -3.86 -12.34 -0.14
N ASP A 109 -2.81 -11.58 -0.42
CA ASP A 109 -2.43 -10.38 0.32
C ASP A 109 -3.48 -9.27 0.14
N PHE A 110 -4.09 -9.16 -1.04
CA PHE A 110 -5.22 -8.24 -1.24
C PHE A 110 -6.43 -8.57 -0.36
N ILE A 111 -6.68 -9.86 -0.10
CA ILE A 111 -7.74 -10.30 0.82
C ILE A 111 -7.37 -9.90 2.24
N ARG A 112 -6.15 -10.21 2.68
CA ARG A 112 -5.65 -9.85 4.02
C ARG A 112 -5.65 -8.34 4.25
N LEU A 113 -5.25 -7.56 3.26
CA LEU A 113 -5.30 -6.10 3.31
C LEU A 113 -6.73 -5.61 3.58
N GLN A 114 -7.73 -6.16 2.89
CA GLN A 114 -9.13 -5.81 3.12
C GLN A 114 -9.58 -6.17 4.54
N GLU A 115 -9.19 -7.34 5.05
CA GLU A 115 -9.46 -7.74 6.43
C GLU A 115 -8.82 -6.79 7.45
N ASN A 116 -7.57 -6.37 7.21
CA ASN A 116 -6.86 -5.40 8.04
C ASN A 116 -7.54 -4.03 8.02
N LEU A 117 -7.96 -3.55 6.85
CA LEU A 117 -8.70 -2.28 6.72
C LEU A 117 -10.04 -2.35 7.46
N ILE A 118 -10.76 -3.48 7.37
CA ILE A 118 -12.00 -3.68 8.12
C ILE A 118 -11.72 -3.63 9.63
N GLY A 119 -10.71 -4.38 10.11
CA GLY A 119 -10.34 -4.41 11.53
C GLY A 119 -9.97 -3.02 12.08
N HIS A 120 -9.21 -2.24 11.30
CA HIS A 120 -8.86 -0.86 11.61
C HIS A 120 -10.10 0.03 11.77
N LEU A 121 -10.97 0.03 10.76
CA LEU A 121 -12.19 0.85 10.76
C LEU A 121 -13.20 0.41 11.85
N VAL A 122 -13.30 -0.88 12.17
CA VAL A 122 -14.11 -1.39 13.30
C VAL A 122 -13.62 -0.79 14.61
N THR A 123 -12.30 -0.78 14.83
CA THR A 123 -11.69 -0.22 16.04
C THR A 123 -11.95 1.27 16.14
N GLN A 124 -11.77 2.01 15.04
CA GLN A 124 -12.09 3.44 14.98
C GLN A 124 -13.57 3.71 15.25
N LYS A 125 -14.49 2.93 14.68
CA LYS A 125 -15.94 3.05 14.92
C LYS A 125 -16.29 2.83 16.40
N ARG A 126 -15.69 1.81 17.03
CA ARG A 126 -15.86 1.54 18.48
C ARG A 126 -15.38 2.69 19.34
N LEU A 127 -14.25 3.31 18.97
CA LEU A 127 -13.65 4.45 19.67
C LEU A 127 -14.24 5.81 19.27
N LYS A 128 -15.20 5.83 18.33
CA LYS A 128 -15.82 7.05 17.78
C LYS A 128 -14.81 8.00 17.13
N LEU A 129 -13.78 7.44 16.50
CA LEU A 129 -12.77 8.18 15.76
C LEU A 129 -13.22 8.41 14.31
N PRO A 130 -12.73 9.48 13.64
CA PRO A 130 -12.92 9.65 12.21
C PRO A 130 -12.35 8.44 11.43
N PRO A 131 -13.08 7.91 10.44
CA PRO A 131 -12.60 6.76 9.67
C PRO A 131 -11.40 7.15 8.80
N THR A 132 -10.37 6.31 8.83
CA THR A 132 -9.18 6.45 7.97
C THR A 132 -8.83 5.11 7.34
N LEU A 133 -8.04 5.16 6.26
CA LEU A 133 -7.49 3.98 5.61
C LEU A 133 -5.98 4.17 5.57
N PHE A 134 -5.23 3.31 6.26
CA PHE A 134 -3.78 3.40 6.26
C PHE A 134 -3.21 3.17 4.86
N ILE A 135 -2.10 3.84 4.54
CA ILE A 135 -1.38 3.73 3.25
C ILE A 135 0.13 3.60 3.42
N ALA A 136 0.68 3.98 4.57
CA ALA A 136 2.10 3.78 4.86
C ALA A 136 2.34 3.55 6.36
N THR A 137 3.36 2.77 6.67
CA THR A 137 3.88 2.59 8.02
C THR A 137 5.06 3.51 8.28
N LEU A 138 5.34 3.77 9.55
CA LEU A 138 6.50 4.51 10.03
C LEU A 138 7.36 3.58 10.88
N GLU A 139 8.57 4.03 11.26
CA GLU A 139 9.36 3.34 12.28
C GLU A 139 8.71 3.41 13.68
N SER A 140 7.84 4.40 13.89
CA SER A 140 7.03 4.53 15.11
C SER A 140 6.01 3.39 15.20
N GLU A 141 6.00 2.67 16.32
CA GLU A 141 5.02 1.60 16.58
C GLU A 141 3.60 2.12 16.85
N ILE A 142 3.45 3.43 17.07
CA ILE A 142 2.16 4.04 17.45
C ILE A 142 1.62 4.99 16.39
N GLU A 143 2.33 5.22 15.29
CA GLU A 143 1.92 6.16 14.26
C GLU A 143 2.01 5.55 12.86
N MET A 144 1.06 5.92 12.01
CA MET A 144 1.01 5.52 10.61
C MET A 144 0.47 6.66 9.76
N ILE A 145 0.68 6.57 8.44
CA ILE A 145 0.12 7.54 7.50
C ILE A 145 -1.12 6.92 6.90
N SER A 146 -2.22 7.68 6.98
CA SER A 146 -3.53 7.23 6.54
C SER A 146 -4.24 8.31 5.73
N MET A 147 -5.15 7.90 4.86
CA MET A 147 -6.09 8.80 4.21
C MET A 147 -7.33 8.96 5.08
N CYS A 148 -7.69 10.20 5.40
CA CYS A 148 -8.96 10.53 6.03
C CYS A 148 -10.11 10.22 5.08
N ASN A 149 -11.00 9.30 5.44
CA ASN A 149 -12.08 8.90 4.56
C ASN A 149 -13.15 9.99 4.39
N LEU A 150 -13.16 11.01 5.28
CA LEU A 150 -14.11 12.13 5.20
C LEU A 150 -13.63 13.23 4.22
N SER A 151 -12.34 13.58 4.26
CA SER A 151 -11.79 14.69 3.47
C SER A 151 -10.94 14.27 2.27
N GLY A 152 -10.46 13.02 2.24
CA GLY A 152 -9.46 12.55 1.27
C GLY A 152 -8.03 13.01 1.57
N GLU A 153 -7.81 13.77 2.64
CA GLU A 153 -6.47 14.24 3.01
C GLU A 153 -5.61 13.12 3.60
N ILE A 154 -4.30 13.19 3.32
CA ILE A 154 -3.32 12.30 3.92
C ILE A 154 -2.87 12.88 5.27
N ILE A 155 -3.05 12.12 6.34
CA ILE A 155 -2.81 12.53 7.72
C ILE A 155 -1.86 11.57 8.43
N LEU A 156 -1.17 12.09 9.44
CA LEU A 156 -0.49 11.28 10.44
C LEU A 156 -1.53 10.82 11.47
N GLU A 157 -1.72 9.51 11.56
CA GLU A 157 -2.65 8.87 12.46
C GLU A 157 -1.90 8.18 13.60
N LYS A 158 -2.51 8.18 14.80
CA LYS A 158 -2.07 7.34 15.92
C LYS A 158 -2.84 6.03 15.94
N ILE A 159 -2.16 4.92 16.18
CA ILE A 159 -2.74 3.59 16.33
C ILE A 159 -3.42 3.49 17.71
N TRP A 160 -4.60 2.88 17.77
CA TRP A 160 -5.44 2.78 18.98
C TRP A 160 -5.91 1.36 19.29
#